data_AF-A0A9Q6Z7G4-F1
#
_entry.id   AF-A0A9Q6Z7G4-F1
#
_cell.length_a   1.000
_cell.length_b   1.000
_cell.length_c   1.000
_cell.angle_alpha   90.00
_cell.angle_beta   90.00
_cell.angle_gamma   90.00
#
_symmetry.space_group_name_H-M   'P 1'
#
loop_
_entity.id
_entity.type
_entity.pdbx_description
1 polymer ?
#
loop_
_entity_poly.entity_id
_entity_poly.type
_entity_poly.pdbx_seq_one_letter_code
_entity_poly.pdbx_strand_id
1 'polypeptide(L)'
;MAIYKASEELVNILLKNGLEETTEKNLPVHYKNMVENGYDPNKVKRDFSYNGKRVLIFDYVVIKPKIKGFTSGRDMKTELTIDELKSIIVFSKLPYQTVNGLYRNNHNYVTQLHNLYFYIKEHPDFTKSKNKFRNELITKEFENIQI
;
A
#
# COMPACT_ATOMS: atom_id res chain seq x y z
N MET A 1 14.34 -11.39 8.61
CA MET A 1 13.31 -10.74 7.77
C MET A 1 13.36 -9.24 8.05
N ALA A 2 13.37 -8.40 7.02
CA ALA A 2 13.29 -6.95 7.20
C ALA A 2 11.88 -6.55 7.66
N ILE A 3 11.80 -5.61 8.58
CA ILE A 3 10.56 -5.06 9.13
C ILE A 3 10.58 -3.55 8.92
N TYR A 4 9.51 -3.02 8.33
CA TYR A 4 9.36 -1.60 8.01
C TYR A 4 8.38 -0.92 8.96
N LYS A 5 8.76 0.26 9.45
CA LYS A 5 7.92 1.12 10.30
C LYS A 5 7.71 2.47 9.63
N ALA A 6 6.75 3.25 10.12
CA ALA A 6 6.61 4.65 9.75
C ALA A 6 7.95 5.38 9.99
N SER A 7 8.63 5.75 8.91
CA SER A 7 10.02 6.26 8.90
C SER A 7 10.33 6.92 7.56
N GLU A 8 11.40 7.72 7.49
CA GLU A 8 11.88 8.28 6.22
C GLU A 8 12.30 7.21 5.22
N GLU A 9 12.89 6.10 5.69
CA GLU A 9 13.24 4.96 4.85
C GLU A 9 12.01 4.42 4.11
N LEU A 10 10.93 4.17 4.86
CA LEU A 10 9.68 3.69 4.27
C LEU A 10 9.09 4.70 3.30
N VAL A 11 9.16 6.01 3.60
CA VAL A 11 8.70 7.05 2.67
C VAL A 11 9.47 7.01 1.36
N ASN A 12 10.79 6.92 1.42
CA ASN A 12 11.63 6.85 0.22
C ASN A 12 11.28 5.63 -0.64
N ILE A 13 10.98 4.48 -0.03
CA ILE A 13 10.52 3.29 -0.76
C ILE A 13 9.19 3.56 -1.46
N LEU A 14 8.22 4.18 -0.79
CA LEU A 14 6.91 4.48 -1.38
C LEU A 14 7.04 5.44 -2.57
N LEU A 15 7.83 6.51 -2.41
CA LEU A 15 8.11 7.49 -3.46
C LEU A 15 8.81 6.85 -4.66
N LYS A 16 9.83 6.01 -4.42
CA LYS A 16 10.55 5.25 -5.46
C LYS A 16 9.61 4.35 -6.28
N ASN A 17 8.54 3.86 -5.66
CA ASN A 17 7.53 3.03 -6.31
C ASN A 17 6.36 3.82 -6.91
N GLY A 18 6.45 5.15 -6.98
CA GLY A 18 5.51 6.03 -7.68
C GLY A 18 4.32 6.49 -6.85
N LEU A 19 4.32 6.30 -5.53
CA LEU A 19 3.38 7.01 -4.67
C LEU A 19 3.82 8.47 -4.54
N GLU A 20 2.85 9.35 -4.35
CA GLU A 20 3.06 10.78 -4.20
C GLU A 20 2.73 11.19 -2.77
N GLU A 21 3.63 11.94 -2.13
CA GLU A 21 3.30 12.55 -0.84
C GLU A 21 2.32 13.71 -1.04
N THR A 22 1.21 13.67 -0.32
CA THR A 22 0.12 14.66 -0.37
C THR A 22 -0.16 15.26 1.01
N THR A 23 0.79 15.11 1.93
CA THR A 23 0.72 15.63 3.30
C THR A 23 0.48 17.14 3.33
N GLU A 24 1.15 17.92 2.48
CA GLU A 24 0.95 19.38 2.40
C GLU A 24 -0.52 19.75 2.11
N LYS A 25 -1.14 19.04 1.16
CA LYS A 25 -2.51 19.29 0.74
C LYS A 25 -3.54 18.82 1.78
N ASN A 26 -3.36 17.60 2.30
CA ASN A 26 -4.39 16.93 3.11
C ASN A 26 -4.20 17.15 4.62
N LEU A 27 -2.98 17.48 5.05
CA LEU A 27 -2.55 17.61 6.44
C LEU A 27 -1.55 18.79 6.59
N PRO A 28 -1.89 20.03 6.17
CA PRO A 28 -0.95 21.14 6.07
C PRO A 28 -0.23 21.48 7.37
N VAL A 29 -0.90 21.32 8.52
CA VAL A 29 -0.30 21.53 9.85
C VAL A 29 0.81 20.50 10.13
N HIS A 30 0.60 19.24 9.77
CA HIS A 30 1.62 18.20 9.95
C HIS A 30 2.79 18.38 8.98
N TYR A 31 2.50 18.79 7.73
CA TYR A 31 3.53 19.11 6.76
C TYR A 31 4.42 20.27 7.24
N LYS A 32 3.82 21.37 7.70
CA LYS A 32 4.55 22.51 8.25
C LYS A 32 5.47 22.08 9.41
N ASN A 33 4.92 21.34 10.38
CA ASN A 33 5.70 20.86 11.52
C ASN A 33 6.90 20.00 11.09
N MET A 34 6.72 19.19 10.06
CA MET A 34 7.75 18.30 9.53
C MET A 34 8.84 19.05 8.75
N VAL A 35 8.50 20.09 8.01
CA VAL A 35 9.48 20.96 7.34
C VAL A 35 10.32 21.71 8.37
N GLU A 36 9.71 22.18 9.47
CA GLU A 36 10.40 22.95 10.50
C GLU A 36 11.24 22.10 11.46
N ASN A 37 10.78 20.88 11.79
CA ASN A 37 11.37 20.08 12.88
C ASN A 37 11.89 18.70 12.42
N GLY A 38 11.75 18.36 11.15
CA GLY A 38 11.98 17.01 10.63
C GLY A 38 10.80 16.06 10.88
N TYR A 39 10.88 14.87 10.27
CA TYR A 39 9.85 13.84 10.43
C TYR A 39 10.08 13.00 11.69
N ASP A 40 9.09 13.01 12.60
CA ASP A 40 9.00 12.12 13.74
C ASP A 40 7.64 11.39 13.70
N PRO A 41 7.61 10.06 13.48
CA PRO A 41 6.37 9.30 13.38
C PRO A 41 5.55 9.31 14.68
N ASN A 42 6.08 9.74 15.83
CA ASN A 42 5.30 9.89 17.06
C ASN A 42 4.54 11.22 17.13
N LYS A 43 4.92 12.21 16.29
CA LYS A 43 4.42 13.60 16.40
C LYS A 43 3.68 14.07 15.16
N VAL A 44 4.04 13.54 13.99
CA VAL A 44 3.50 14.01 12.71
C VAL A 44 2.99 12.86 11.86
N LYS A 45 1.95 13.18 11.09
CA LYS A 45 1.29 12.26 10.15
C LYS A 45 1.79 12.55 8.74
N ARG A 46 1.76 11.54 7.88
CA ARG A 46 2.01 11.68 6.43
C ARG A 46 0.89 11.06 5.63
N ASP A 47 0.58 11.62 4.47
CA ASP A 47 -0.49 11.14 3.60
C ASP A 47 0.03 10.93 2.19
N PHE A 48 -0.32 9.80 1.58
CA PHE A 48 0.16 9.42 0.27
C PHE A 48 -0.99 9.11 -0.69
N SER A 49 -0.76 9.46 -1.95
CA SER A 49 -1.68 9.23 -3.03
C SER A 49 -1.02 8.46 -4.18
N TYR A 50 -1.84 7.86 -5.03
CA TYR A 50 -1.42 7.30 -6.32
C TYR A 50 -2.44 7.73 -7.37
N ASN A 51 -1.98 8.38 -8.44
CA ASN A 51 -2.84 8.97 -9.47
C ASN A 51 -4.00 9.81 -8.88
N GLY A 52 -3.67 10.68 -7.91
CA GLY A 52 -4.61 11.58 -7.26
C GLY A 52 -5.58 10.93 -6.25
N LYS A 53 -5.50 9.61 -6.02
CA LYS A 53 -6.32 8.90 -5.03
C LYS A 53 -5.53 8.65 -3.77
N ARG A 54 -6.06 9.00 -2.60
CA ARG A 54 -5.44 8.70 -1.30
C ARG A 54 -5.42 7.19 -1.07
N VAL A 55 -4.22 6.62 -0.90
CA VAL A 55 -4.01 5.16 -0.80
C VAL A 55 -3.35 4.73 0.51
N LEU A 56 -2.71 5.64 1.23
CA LEU A 56 -1.99 5.32 2.45
C LEU A 56 -1.87 6.56 3.34
N ILE A 57 -2.02 6.38 4.64
CA ILE A 57 -1.72 7.40 5.64
C ILE A 57 -0.86 6.79 6.73
N PHE A 58 0.18 7.51 7.13
CA PHE A 58 0.90 7.28 8.38
C PHE A 58 0.21 8.13 9.44
N ASP A 59 -0.66 7.49 10.21
CA ASP A 59 -1.31 8.11 11.36
C ASP A 59 -0.43 7.87 12.58
N TYR A 60 0.59 8.73 12.69
CA TYR A 60 1.72 8.54 13.58
C TYR A 60 2.46 7.23 13.26
N VAL A 61 2.71 6.40 14.27
CA VAL A 61 3.35 5.08 14.14
C VAL A 61 2.49 4.05 13.41
N VAL A 62 1.19 4.34 13.18
CA VAL A 62 0.26 3.41 12.55
C VAL A 62 0.17 3.67 11.05
N ILE A 63 0.50 2.65 10.27
CA ILE A 63 0.37 2.61 8.82
C ILE A 63 -1.05 2.13 8.46
N LYS A 64 -1.76 2.95 7.69
CA LYS A 64 -3.18 2.73 7.37
C LYS A 64 -3.41 2.80 5.86
N PRO A 65 -3.47 1.64 5.18
CA PRO A 65 -3.89 1.60 3.78
C PRO A 65 -5.32 2.13 3.63
N LYS A 66 -5.59 2.85 2.54
CA LYS A 66 -6.87 3.49 2.25
C LYS A 66 -7.49 2.87 1.01
N ILE A 67 -8.70 2.33 1.17
CA ILE A 67 -9.56 1.88 0.08
C ILE A 67 -10.80 2.75 0.09
N LYS A 68 -11.03 3.51 -0.99
CA LYS A 68 -12.20 4.40 -1.12
C LYS A 68 -12.37 5.35 0.08
N GLY A 69 -11.26 5.81 0.66
CA GLY A 69 -11.25 6.69 1.83
C GLY A 69 -11.33 5.98 3.19
N PHE A 70 -11.64 4.68 3.22
CA PHE A 70 -11.75 3.89 4.45
C PHE A 70 -10.53 3.01 4.68
N THR A 71 -10.27 2.66 5.94
CA THR A 71 -9.23 1.70 6.33
C THR A 71 -9.88 0.61 7.17
N SER A 72 -9.65 -0.66 6.82
CA SER A 72 -10.02 -1.79 7.67
C SER A 72 -9.09 -1.85 8.88
N GLY A 73 -9.63 -2.07 10.08
CA GLY A 73 -8.81 -2.25 11.28
C GLY A 73 -7.78 -3.40 11.14
N ARG A 74 -8.09 -4.42 10.33
CA ARG A 74 -7.19 -5.55 10.04
C ARG A 74 -5.98 -5.18 9.18
N ASP A 75 -6.09 -4.09 8.41
CA ASP A 75 -5.01 -3.56 7.56
C ASP A 75 -4.16 -2.51 8.29
N MET A 76 -4.55 -2.09 9.50
CA MET A 76 -3.76 -1.16 10.30
C MET A 76 -2.58 -1.90 10.92
N LYS A 77 -1.37 -1.40 10.70
CA LYS A 77 -0.12 -2.03 11.14
C LYS A 77 0.82 -0.99 11.70
N THR A 78 1.54 -1.32 12.76
CA THR A 78 2.70 -0.52 13.23
C THR A 78 4.00 -0.97 12.59
N GLU A 79 4.01 -2.19 12.07
CA GLU A 79 5.15 -2.86 11.46
C GLU A 79 4.68 -3.63 10.23
N LEU A 80 5.42 -3.54 9.14
CA LEU A 80 5.16 -4.26 7.90
C LEU A 80 6.31 -5.21 7.61
N THR A 81 5.98 -6.44 7.25
CA THR A 81 6.89 -7.32 6.52
C THR A 81 7.11 -6.78 5.10
N ILE A 82 8.17 -7.26 4.43
CA ILE A 82 8.42 -6.92 3.02
C ILE A 82 7.23 -7.26 2.12
N ASP A 83 6.56 -8.39 2.38
CA ASP A 83 5.43 -8.83 1.56
C ASP A 83 4.17 -8.01 1.81
N GLU A 84 3.92 -7.57 3.05
CA GLU A 84 2.83 -6.62 3.34
C GLU A 84 3.08 -5.25 2.70
N LEU A 85 4.34 -4.77 2.72
CA LEU A 85 4.72 -3.54 2.04
C LEU A 85 4.49 -3.64 0.53
N LYS A 86 4.96 -4.72 -0.10
CA LYS A 86 4.70 -5.01 -1.52
C LYS A 86 3.20 -5.04 -1.80
N SER A 87 2.42 -5.72 -0.96
CA SER A 87 0.96 -5.76 -1.11
C SER A 87 0.33 -4.36 -1.14
N ILE A 88 0.72 -3.47 -0.22
CA ILE A 88 0.20 -2.09 -0.16
C ILE A 88 0.53 -1.34 -1.45
N ILE A 89 1.79 -1.39 -1.89
CA ILE A 89 2.24 -0.69 -3.10
C ILE A 89 1.51 -1.22 -4.32
N VAL A 90 1.48 -2.55 -4.50
CA VAL A 90 0.79 -3.17 -5.64
C VAL A 90 -0.69 -2.82 -5.64
N PHE A 91 -1.36 -2.96 -4.49
CA PHE A 91 -2.79 -2.67 -4.38
C PHE A 91 -3.11 -1.23 -4.79
N SER A 92 -2.23 -0.28 -4.45
CA SER A 92 -2.35 1.14 -4.82
C SER A 92 -2.35 1.36 -6.33
N LYS A 93 -1.65 0.50 -7.08
CA LYS A 93 -1.50 0.58 -8.54
C LYS A 93 -2.62 -0.12 -9.31
N LEU A 94 -3.40 -0.97 -8.67
CA LEU A 94 -4.43 -1.76 -9.36
C LEU A 94 -5.60 -0.88 -9.85
N PRO A 95 -6.15 -1.18 -11.05
CA PRO A 95 -7.37 -0.55 -11.54
C PRO A 95 -8.53 -0.72 -10.57
N TYR A 96 -9.44 0.26 -10.57
CA TYR A 96 -10.59 0.29 -9.67
C TYR A 96 -11.47 -0.96 -9.77
N GLN A 97 -11.66 -1.49 -10.97
CA GLN A 97 -12.44 -2.71 -11.22
C GLN A 97 -11.78 -3.92 -10.54
N THR A 98 -10.45 -4.02 -10.63
CA THR A 98 -9.66 -5.07 -9.98
C THR A 98 -9.77 -4.97 -8.46
N VAL A 99 -9.56 -3.78 -7.90
CA VAL A 99 -9.68 -3.51 -6.45
C VAL A 99 -11.07 -3.89 -5.94
N ASN A 100 -12.13 -3.51 -6.65
CA ASN A 100 -13.50 -3.90 -6.30
C ASN A 100 -13.72 -5.41 -6.34
N GLY A 101 -13.19 -6.08 -7.37
CA GLY A 101 -13.28 -7.52 -7.50
C GLY A 101 -12.56 -8.26 -6.37
N LEU A 102 -11.41 -7.75 -5.91
CA LEU A 102 -10.69 -8.31 -4.76
C LEU A 102 -11.48 -8.15 -3.47
N TYR A 103 -12.04 -6.96 -3.24
CA TYR A 103 -12.78 -6.64 -2.02
C TYR A 103 -14.10 -7.43 -1.89
N ARG A 104 -14.87 -7.53 -2.99
CA ARG A 104 -16.16 -8.27 -2.99
C ARG A 104 -16.00 -9.76 -2.72
N ASN A 105 -14.86 -10.32 -3.09
CA ASN A 105 -14.59 -11.74 -2.91
C ASN A 105 -14.05 -12.06 -1.51
N ASN A 106 -14.09 -11.16 -0.52
CA ASN A 106 -13.82 -11.40 0.92
C ASN A 106 -12.47 -12.03 1.33
N HIS A 107 -11.54 -12.30 0.40
CA HIS A 107 -10.34 -13.10 0.71
C HIS A 107 -9.02 -12.31 0.69
N ASN A 108 -8.99 -11.03 0.31
CA ASN A 108 -7.74 -10.28 0.21
C ASN A 108 -7.85 -8.88 0.82
N TYR A 109 -7.31 -8.71 2.03
CA TYR A 109 -7.02 -7.41 2.62
C TYR A 109 -5.84 -6.75 1.90
N VAL A 110 -5.70 -5.42 2.01
CA VAL A 110 -4.64 -4.69 1.29
C VAL A 110 -3.28 -5.24 1.65
N THR A 111 -3.05 -5.52 2.93
CA THR A 111 -1.78 -6.06 3.43
C THR A 111 -1.54 -7.52 3.03
N GLN A 112 -2.59 -8.28 2.71
CA GLN A 112 -2.54 -9.72 2.45
C GLN A 112 -2.53 -10.09 0.95
N LEU A 113 -2.44 -9.11 0.05
CA LEU A 113 -2.45 -9.38 -1.39
C LEU A 113 -1.34 -10.35 -1.83
N HIS A 114 -0.20 -10.38 -1.12
CA HIS A 114 0.88 -11.34 -1.36
C HIS A 114 0.43 -12.80 -1.29
N ASN A 115 -0.57 -13.14 -0.46
CA ASN A 115 -1.10 -14.50 -0.39
C ASN A 115 -1.69 -14.94 -1.73
N LEU A 116 -2.43 -14.05 -2.38
CA LEU A 116 -2.96 -14.30 -3.72
C LEU A 116 -1.83 -14.39 -4.76
N TYR A 117 -0.81 -13.54 -4.66
CA TYR A 117 0.35 -13.60 -5.55
C TYR A 117 1.09 -14.94 -5.44
N PHE A 118 1.40 -15.40 -4.23
CA PHE A 118 2.06 -16.69 -4.03
C PHE A 118 1.19 -17.85 -4.50
N TYR A 119 -0.12 -17.82 -4.20
CA TYR A 119 -1.07 -18.81 -4.70
C TYR A 119 -1.10 -18.87 -6.25
N ILE A 120 -1.07 -17.71 -6.93
CA ILE A 120 -1.00 -17.66 -8.40
C ILE A 120 0.31 -18.31 -8.91
N LYS A 121 1.44 -18.07 -8.22
CA LYS A 121 2.73 -18.64 -8.61
C LYS A 121 2.81 -20.16 -8.40
N GLU A 122 2.25 -20.65 -7.32
CA GLU A 122 2.21 -22.09 -7.01
C GLU A 122 1.20 -22.85 -7.88
N HIS A 123 0.17 -22.15 -8.38
CA HIS A 123 -0.87 -22.73 -9.24
C HIS A 123 -0.99 -21.99 -10.58
N PRO A 124 -0.09 -22.23 -11.54
CA PRO A 124 -0.11 -21.54 -12.84
C PRO A 124 -1.44 -21.69 -13.59
N ASP A 125 -2.14 -22.82 -13.44
CA ASP A 125 -3.45 -23.05 -14.06
C ASP A 125 -4.56 -22.13 -13.52
N PHE A 126 -4.36 -21.52 -12.35
CA PHE A 126 -5.26 -20.49 -11.81
C PHE A 126 -5.28 -19.22 -12.69
N THR A 127 -4.23 -19.01 -13.49
CA THR A 127 -4.20 -17.95 -14.52
C THR A 127 -5.07 -18.27 -15.74
N LYS A 128 -5.54 -19.51 -15.94
CA LYS A 128 -6.51 -19.86 -17.00
C LYS A 128 -7.96 -19.60 -16.61
N SER A 129 -8.20 -19.08 -15.40
CA SER A 129 -9.55 -18.78 -14.89
C SER A 129 -10.15 -17.50 -15.51
N LYS A 130 -11.44 -17.24 -15.23
CA LYS A 130 -12.13 -15.97 -15.55
C LYS A 130 -11.38 -14.71 -15.05
N ASN A 131 -10.43 -14.87 -14.12
CA ASN A 131 -9.64 -13.80 -13.54
C ASN A 131 -8.23 -13.67 -14.14
N LYS A 132 -7.93 -14.31 -15.28
CA LYS A 132 -6.60 -14.31 -15.94
C LYS A 132 -5.91 -12.95 -15.93
N PHE A 133 -6.55 -11.96 -16.55
CA PHE A 133 -6.02 -10.60 -16.69
C PHE A 133 -5.67 -9.96 -15.34
N ARG A 134 -6.54 -10.15 -14.33
CA ARG A 134 -6.31 -9.64 -12.97
C ARG A 134 -5.07 -10.30 -12.35
N ASN A 135 -4.97 -11.62 -12.47
CA ASN A 135 -3.88 -12.38 -11.86
C ASN A 135 -2.53 -12.06 -12.52
N GLU A 136 -2.51 -11.91 -13.85
CA GLU A 136 -1.33 -11.46 -14.61
C GLU A 136 -0.90 -10.04 -14.19
N LEU A 137 -1.86 -9.12 -14.04
CA LEU A 137 -1.58 -7.77 -13.59
C LEU A 137 -0.98 -7.75 -12.17
N ILE A 138 -1.57 -8.48 -11.22
CA ILE A 138 -1.05 -8.58 -9.86
C ILE A 138 0.39 -9.11 -9.89
N THR A 139 0.64 -10.20 -10.63
CA THR A 139 1.97 -10.82 -10.73
C THR A 139 3.00 -9.84 -11.27
N LYS A 140 2.67 -9.17 -12.38
CA LYS A 140 3.54 -8.15 -13.00
C LYS A 140 3.86 -7.01 -12.03
N GLU A 141 2.86 -6.49 -11.32
CA GLU A 141 3.08 -5.39 -10.37
C GLU A 141 3.96 -5.82 -9.20
N PHE A 142 3.79 -7.03 -8.66
CA PHE A 142 4.64 -7.57 -7.58
C PHE A 142 6.11 -7.72 -8.00
N GLU A 143 6.36 -8.14 -9.23
CA GLU A 143 7.71 -8.34 -9.77
C GLU A 143 8.45 -7.02 -10.06
N ASN A 144 7.70 -5.93 -10.27
CA ASN A 144 8.26 -4.61 -10.54
C ASN A 144 8.55 -3.77 -9.28
N ILE A 145 8.23 -4.27 -8.08
CA ILE A 145 8.44 -3.50 -6.84
C ILE A 145 9.93 -3.38 -6.51
N GLN A 146 10.37 -2.15 -6.24
CA GLN A 146 11.74 -1.83 -5.87
C GLN A 146 11.82 -1.58 -4.36
N ILE A 147 12.32 -2.55 -3.60
CA ILE A 147 12.60 -2.44 -2.16
C ILE A 147 14.09 -2.72 -1.95
#